data_AF-A0A9E4R420-F1
#
_entry.id   AF-A0A9E4R420-F1
#
_cell.length_a   1.000
_cell.length_b   1.000
_cell.length_c   1.000
_cell.angle_alpha   90.00
_cell.angle_beta   90.00
_cell.angle_gamma   90.00
#
_symmetry.space_group_name_H-M   'P 1'
#
loop_
_entity.id
_entity.type
_entity.pdbx_description
1 polymer ?
#
loop_
_entity_poly.entity_id
_entity_poly.type
_entity_poly.pdbx_seq_one_letter_code
_entity_poly.pdbx_strand_id
1 'polypeptide(L)' 'FNLAGMAREAGFKATFEFDNLEDLVTQLPEVMSATGPVFVSLKVNHENEVPDFYMGNTGQAMRELMAHLGA' A
#
# COMPACT_ATOMS: atom_id res chain seq x y z
N PHE A 1 0.66 -11.49 -14.99
CA PHE A 1 0.88 -12.26 -13.75
C PHE A 1 -0.37 -12.12 -12.91
N ASN A 2 -0.99 -13.21 -12.44
CA ASN A 2 -2.30 -13.17 -11.77
C ASN A 2 -2.14 -13.34 -10.25
N LEU A 3 -1.91 -12.22 -9.55
CA LEU A 3 -1.72 -12.19 -8.09
C LEU A 3 -2.99 -12.56 -7.33
N ALA A 4 -4.14 -12.04 -7.77
CA ALA A 4 -5.42 -12.30 -7.12
C ALA A 4 -5.81 -13.78 -7.20
N GLY A 5 -5.56 -14.43 -8.34
CA GLY A 5 -5.77 -15.87 -8.53
C GLY A 5 -4.94 -16.71 -7.56
N MET A 6 -3.65 -16.41 -7.41
CA MET A 6 -2.80 -17.10 -6.43
C MET A 6 -3.27 -16.86 -4.99
N ALA A 7 -3.73 -15.65 -4.67
CA ALA A 7 -4.28 -15.37 -3.34
C ALA A 7 -5.55 -16.19 -3.05
N ARG A 8 -6.44 -16.37 -4.03
CA ARG A 8 -7.61 -17.26 -3.89
C ARG A 8 -7.19 -18.68 -3.58
N GLU A 9 -6.21 -19.22 -4.32
CA GLU A 9 -5.69 -20.57 -4.11
C GLU A 9 -4.99 -20.72 -2.74
N ALA A 10 -4.39 -19.64 -2.23
CA ALA A 10 -3.80 -19.59 -0.89
C ALA A 10 -4.84 -19.47 0.25
N GLY A 11 -6.14 -19.43 -0.06
CA GLY A 11 -7.23 -19.42 0.92
C GLY A 11 -7.78 -18.04 1.28
N PHE A 12 -7.42 -16.99 0.55
CA PHE A 12 -8.08 -15.69 0.70
C PHE A 12 -9.49 -15.74 0.13
N LYS A 13 -10.49 -15.53 0.99
CA LYS A 13 -11.91 -15.58 0.60
C LYS A 13 -12.34 -14.37 -0.23
N ALA A 14 -11.70 -13.23 -0.03
CA ALA A 14 -11.96 -11.99 -0.74
C ALA A 14 -10.69 -11.51 -1.42
N THR A 15 -10.75 -11.35 -2.73
CA THR A 15 -9.60 -10.99 -3.56
C THR A 15 -10.05 -10.02 -4.65
N PHE A 16 -9.38 -8.88 -4.76
CA PHE A 16 -9.70 -7.83 -5.71
C PHE A 16 -8.47 -7.51 -6.58
N GLU A 17 -8.71 -7.07 -7.81
CA GLU A 17 -7.66 -6.62 -8.73
C GLU A 17 -8.10 -5.31 -9.36
N PHE A 18 -7.23 -4.30 -9.31
CA PHE A 18 -7.46 -2.98 -9.85
C PHE A 18 -6.29 -2.57 -10.74
N ASP A 19 -6.60 -2.18 -11.98
CA ASP A 19 -5.62 -1.72 -12.97
C ASP A 19 -5.63 -0.19 -13.16
N ASN A 20 -6.66 0.48 -12.64
CA ASN A 20 -6.83 1.92 -12.70
C ASN A 20 -7.44 2.47 -11.39
N LEU A 21 -7.34 3.79 -11.23
CA LEU A 21 -7.75 4.47 -10.01
C LEU A 21 -9.29 4.59 -9.88
N GLU A 22 -10.02 4.71 -10.98
CA GLU A 22 -11.46 4.87 -10.95
C GLU A 22 -12.14 3.64 -10.37
N ASP A 23 -11.78 2.45 -10.86
CA ASP A 23 -12.32 1.18 -10.37
C ASP A 23 -12.00 0.96 -8.88
N LEU A 24 -10.79 1.32 -8.45
CA LEU A 24 -10.41 1.29 -7.05
C LEU A 24 -11.33 2.17 -6.22
N VAL A 25 -11.52 3.44 -6.60
CA VAL A 25 -12.31 4.40 -5.83
C VAL A 25 -13.77 3.97 -5.75
N THR A 26 -14.33 3.46 -6.87
CA THR A 26 -15.71 2.98 -6.91
C THR A 26 -15.93 1.76 -6.03
N GLN A 27 -15.01 0.80 -6.02
CA GLN A 27 -15.16 -0.46 -5.30
C GLN A 27 -14.55 -0.46 -3.89
N LEU A 28 -13.81 0.59 -3.52
CA LEU A 28 -13.19 0.69 -2.20
C LEU A 28 -14.17 0.45 -1.04
N PRO A 29 -15.42 0.94 -1.05
CA PRO A 29 -16.39 0.64 0.00
C PRO A 29 -16.68 -0.87 0.12
N GLU A 30 -16.75 -1.59 -1.00
CA GLU A 30 -16.97 -3.04 -1.03
C GLU A 30 -15.76 -3.78 -0.45
N VAL A 31 -14.54 -3.40 -0.87
CA VAL A 31 -13.29 -3.95 -0.34
C VAL A 31 -13.21 -3.79 1.17
N MET A 32 -13.58 -2.60 1.69
CA MET A 32 -13.57 -2.30 3.12
C MET A 32 -14.67 -3.01 3.91
N SER A 33 -15.75 -3.41 3.24
CA SER A 33 -16.86 -4.14 3.86
C SER A 33 -16.67 -5.67 3.83
N ALA A 34 -15.69 -6.16 3.06
CA ALA A 34 -15.44 -7.59 2.93
C ALA A 34 -14.97 -8.23 4.24
N THR A 35 -15.45 -9.43 4.52
CA THR A 35 -15.15 -10.14 5.78
C THR A 35 -13.93 -11.05 5.64
N GLY A 36 -13.00 -10.90 6.59
CA GLY A 36 -11.80 -11.75 6.71
C GLY A 36 -10.57 -11.10 6.09
N PRO A 37 -9.46 -11.84 5.96
CA PRO A 37 -8.29 -11.34 5.24
C PRO A 37 -8.66 -11.09 3.79
N VAL A 38 -8.52 -9.83 3.36
CA VAL A 38 -8.78 -9.37 2.00
C VAL A 38 -7.44 -9.19 1.28
N PHE A 39 -7.31 -9.77 0.10
CA PHE A 39 -6.17 -9.52 -0.78
C PHE A 39 -6.55 -8.49 -1.86
N VAL A 40 -5.69 -7.51 -2.09
CA VAL A 40 -5.88 -6.50 -3.13
C VAL A 40 -4.63 -6.41 -3.99
N SER A 41 -4.77 -6.71 -5.28
CA SER A 41 -3.74 -6.50 -6.30
C SER A 41 -3.94 -5.13 -6.93
N LEU A 42 -2.95 -4.24 -6.78
CA LEU A 42 -2.99 -2.87 -7.30
C LEU A 42 -1.87 -2.65 -8.30
N LYS A 43 -2.24 -2.33 -9.54
CA LYS A 43 -1.27 -1.83 -10.52
C LYS A 43 -0.95 -0.38 -10.20
N VAL A 44 0.31 -0.11 -9.86
CA VAL A 44 0.81 1.25 -9.62
C VAL A 44 1.75 1.62 -10.75
N ASN A 45 1.41 2.69 -11.48
CA ASN A 45 2.36 3.32 -12.38
C ASN A 45 3.20 4.29 -11.56
N HIS A 46 4.51 4.12 -11.54
CA HIS A 46 5.44 5.08 -10.97
C HIS A 46 6.12 5.84 -12.12
N GLU A 47 6.51 7.08 -11.87
CA GLU A 47 7.41 7.79 -12.77
C GLU A 47 8.78 7.09 -12.79
N ASN A 48 9.60 7.30 -13.83
CA ASN A 48 10.91 6.64 -13.95
C ASN A 48 11.86 7.01 -12.78
N GLU A 49 11.58 8.10 -12.08
CA GLU A 49 12.24 8.47 -10.84
C GLU A 49 11.68 7.62 -9.69
N VAL A 50 12.40 6.56 -9.37
CA VAL A 50 12.19 5.83 -8.12
C VAL A 50 12.60 6.79 -6.99
N PRO A 51 11.72 7.06 -6.00
CA PRO A 51 12.13 7.85 -4.84
C PRO A 51 13.38 7.22 -4.22
N ASP A 52 14.30 8.04 -3.75
CA ASP A 52 15.46 7.55 -3.02
C ASP A 52 15.00 6.60 -1.92
N PHE A 53 15.66 5.44 -1.82
CA PHE A 53 15.34 4.44 -0.82
C PHE A 53 15.47 5.07 0.58
N TYR A 54 14.33 5.38 1.20
CA TYR A 54 14.31 5.98 2.52
C TYR A 54 14.51 4.90 3.57
N MET A 55 15.75 4.72 4.00
CA MET A 55 16.05 4.00 5.23
C MET A 55 16.06 5.01 6.38
N GLY A 56 14.97 5.04 7.16
CA GLY A 56 14.85 5.97 8.27
C GLY A 56 16.04 5.86 9.24
N ASN A 57 16.60 7.00 9.66
CA ASN A 57 17.66 7.09 10.64
C ASN A 57 17.13 7.71 11.93
N THR A 58 16.75 6.87 12.90
CA THR A 58 16.18 7.30 14.19
C THR A 58 17.08 8.30 14.91
N GLY A 59 18.41 8.16 14.79
CA GLY A 59 19.35 9.10 15.39
C GLY A 59 19.31 10.48 14.74
N GLN A 60 19.16 10.55 13.42
CA GLN A 60 19.00 11.82 12.70
C GLN A 60 17.66 12.48 13.05
N ALA A 61 16.56 11.70 13.02
CA ALA A 61 15.24 12.20 13.39
C ALA A 61 15.21 12.77 14.82
N MET A 62 15.86 12.08 15.78
CA MET A 62 15.96 12.58 17.16
C MET A 62 16.79 13.86 17.27
N ARG A 63 17.86 14.01 16.49
CA ARG A 63 18.65 15.26 16.48
C ARG A 63 17.84 16.44 15.95
N GLU A 64 17.10 16.24 14.87
CA GLU A 64 16.24 17.28 14.27
C GLU A 64 15.10 17.69 15.22
N LEU A 65 14.48 16.72 15.91
CA LEU A 65 13.47 16.95 16.94
C LEU A 65 14.03 17.78 18.11
N MET A 66 15.19 17.38 18.63
CA MET A 66 15.83 18.08 19.75
C MET A 66 16.23 19.52 19.39
N ALA A 67 16.65 19.77 18.15
CA ALA A 67 16.95 21.11 17.66
C ALA A 67 15.71 22.02 17.63
N HIS A 68 14.53 21.48 17.33
CA HIS A 68 13.27 22.24 17.32
C HIS A 68 12.65 22.42 18.72
N LEU A 69 12.90 21.50 19.65
CA LEU A 69 12.41 21.59 21.03
C LEU A 69 13.30 22.45 21.94
N GLY A 70 14.51 22.80 21.48
CA GLY A 70 15.45 23.65 22.20
C GLY A 70 15.42 25.14 21.83
N ALA A 71 14.48 25.56 20.97
CA ALA A 71 14.28 26.94 20.50
C ALA A 71 13.05 27.60 21.14
#